data_AF-A0A9P8UJW1-F1
#
_entry.id   AF-A0A9P8UJW1-F1
#
_cell.length_a   1.000
_cell.length_b   1.000
_cell.length_c   1.000
_cell.angle_alpha   90.00
_cell.angle_beta   90.00
_cell.angle_gamma   90.00
#
_symmetry.space_group_name_H-M   'P 1'
#
loop_
_entity.id
_entity.type
_entity.pdbx_description
1 polymer ?
#
loop_
_entity_poly.entity_id
_entity_poly.type
_entity_poly.pdbx_seq_one_letter_code
_entity_poly.pdbx_strand_id
1 'polypeptide(L)' 'FRGFTPQAQQAFDKCSFNLLTVLMCPRLTREQLRCACDVMNLFFIFDEHSDRSEPADVWNQVDIVMDALRNSETP' A
#
# COMPACT_ATOMS: atom_id res chain seq x y z
N PHE A 1 3.97 7.79 13.62
CA PHE A 1 2.71 7.45 12.95
C PHE A 1 2.31 6.03 13.36
N ARG A 2 1.05 5.76 13.72
CA ARG A 2 0.55 4.41 14.06
C ARG A 2 -0.51 4.03 13.03
N GLY A 3 -0.07 3.64 11.84
CA GLY A 3 -0.96 3.40 10.69
C GLY A 3 -1.93 2.23 10.90
N PHE A 4 -1.55 1.27 11.74
CA PHE A 4 -2.34 0.09 12.04
C PHE A 4 -2.62 -0.08 13.53
N THR A 5 -3.66 -0.85 13.85
CA THR A 5 -3.80 -1.45 15.17
C THR A 5 -2.67 -2.48 15.40
N PRO A 6 -2.30 -2.80 16.66
CA PRO A 6 -1.25 -3.80 16.90
C PRO A 6 -1.52 -5.16 16.25
N GLN A 7 -2.79 -5.58 16.19
CA GLN A 7 -3.19 -6.82 15.54
C GLN A 7 -3.04 -6.75 14.01
N ALA A 8 -3.48 -5.64 13.41
CA ALA A 8 -3.33 -5.41 11.97
C ALA A 8 -1.86 -5.33 11.55
N GLN A 9 -1.01 -4.64 12.33
CA GLN A 9 0.44 -4.60 12.09
C GLN A 9 1.04 -6.01 12.14
N GLN A 10 0.67 -6.82 13.15
CA GLN A 10 1.18 -8.19 13.25
C GLN A 10 0.73 -9.07 12.08
N ALA A 11 -0.49 -8.87 11.56
CA ALA A 11 -0.97 -9.58 10.38
C ALA A 11 -0.21 -9.14 9.13
N PHE A 12 -0.03 -7.83 8.94
CA PHE A 12 0.74 -7.24 7.84
C PHE A 12 2.19 -7.74 7.82
N ASP A 13 2.87 -7.76 8.97
CA ASP A 13 4.26 -8.21 9.09
C ASP A 13 4.45 -9.70 8.78
N LYS A 14 3.41 -10.52 8.93
CA LYS A 14 3.44 -11.94 8.55
C LYS A 14 3.33 -12.14 7.04
N CYS A 15 2.79 -11.16 6.32
CA CYS A 15 2.66 -11.23 4.89
C CYS A 15 4.01 -10.94 4.21
N SER A 16 4.46 -11.86 3.36
CA SER A 16 5.71 -11.70 2.61
C SER A 16 5.48 -10.94 1.30
N PHE A 17 4.96 -9.71 1.35
CA PHE A 17 4.57 -8.94 0.16
C PHE A 17 5.73 -8.67 -0.80
N ASN A 18 6.94 -8.52 -0.27
CA ASN A 18 8.14 -8.38 -1.09
C ASN A 18 8.42 -9.67 -1.89
N LEU A 19 8.25 -10.84 -1.27
CA LEU A 19 8.39 -12.12 -1.96
C LEU A 19 7.32 -12.28 -3.05
N LEU A 20 6.06 -11.94 -2.74
CA LEU A 20 4.97 -11.94 -3.72
C LEU A 20 5.32 -11.06 -4.93
N THR A 21 5.82 -9.84 -4.68
CA THR A 21 6.20 -8.90 -5.74
C THR A 21 7.32 -9.45 -6.62
N VAL A 22 8.34 -10.06 -6.02
CA VAL A 22 9.46 -10.68 -6.76
C VAL A 22 8.96 -11.82 -7.66
N LEU A 23 8.01 -12.62 -7.18
CA LEU A 23 7.41 -13.71 -7.95
C LEU A 23 6.53 -13.19 -9.10
N MET A 24 5.82 -12.08 -8.91
CA MET A 24 4.99 -11.45 -9.94
C MET A 24 5.81 -10.75 -11.02
N CYS A 25 6.94 -10.15 -10.63
CA CYS A 25 7.70 -9.25 -11.47
C CYS A 25 9.19 -9.68 -11.64
N PRO A 26 9.49 -10.93 -12.05
CA PRO A 26 10.84 -11.47 -12.01
C PRO A 26 11.82 -10.84 -13.02
N ARG A 27 11.32 -10.03 -13.95
CA ARG A 27 12.10 -9.40 -15.03
C ARG A 27 12.47 -7.94 -14.73
N LEU A 28 12.01 -7.38 -13.61
CA LEU A 28 12.35 -6.01 -13.23
C LEU A 28 13.84 -5.91 -12.84
N THR A 29 14.44 -4.74 -13.10
CA THR A 29 15.75 -4.43 -12.52
C THR A 29 15.66 -4.37 -11.00
N ARG A 30 16.80 -4.38 -10.32
CA ARG A 30 16.85 -4.28 -8.85
C ARG A 30 16.14 -3.01 -8.34
N GLU A 31 16.32 -1.90 -9.04
CA GLU A 31 15.76 -0.59 -8.68
C GLU A 31 14.25 -0.60 -8.87
N GLN A 32 13.78 -1.10 -10.02
CA GLN A 32 12.35 -1.25 -10.30
C GLN A 32 11.67 -2.21 -9.33
N LEU A 33 12.34 -3.31 -8.96
CA LEU A 33 11.82 -4.29 -8.03
C LEU A 33 11.70 -3.73 -6.61
N ARG A 34 12.66 -2.90 -6.17
CA ARG A 34 12.55 -2.17 -4.91
C ARG A 34 11.31 -1.27 -4.91
N CYS A 35 11.15 -0.43 -5.93
CA CYS A 35 9.97 0.42 -6.06
C CYS A 35 8.67 -0.40 -6.12
N ALA A 36 8.66 -1.53 -6.83
CA ALA A 36 7.50 -2.40 -6.90
C ALA A 36 7.15 -3.00 -5.53
N CYS A 37 8.14 -3.38 -4.73
CA CYS A 37 7.91 -3.86 -3.37
C CYS A 37 7.29 -2.75 -2.50
N ASP A 38 7.79 -1.52 -2.60
CA ASP A 38 7.22 -0.38 -1.86
C ASP A 38 5.76 -0.11 -2.28
N VAL A 39 5.48 -0.12 -3.59
CA VAL A 39 4.11 0.02 -4.14
C VAL A 39 3.20 -1.11 -3.66
N MET A 40 3.68 -2.36 -3.64
CA MET A 40 2.89 -3.49 -3.15
C MET A 40 2.51 -3.30 -1.68
N ASN A 41 3.45 -2.89 -0.82
CA ASN A 41 3.15 -2.61 0.57
C ASN A 41 2.13 -1.47 0.73
N LEU A 42 2.20 -0.42 -0.10
CA LEU A 42 1.21 0.66 -0.11
C LEU A 42 -0.19 0.16 -0.50
N PHE A 43 -0.31 -0.71 -1.51
CA PHE A 43 -1.61 -1.27 -1.88
C PHE A 43 -2.24 -2.06 -0.73
N PHE A 44 -1.47 -2.84 0.01
CA PHE A 44 -1.98 -3.56 1.17
C PHE A 44 -2.32 -2.66 2.37
N ILE A 45 -1.70 -1.47 2.49
CA ILE A 45 -2.14 -0.45 3.44
C ILE A 45 -3.52 0.07 3.03
N PHE A 46 -3.71 0.42 1.75
CA PHE A 46 -5.00 0.90 1.26
C PHE A 46 -6.10 -0.15 1.46
N ASP A 47 -5.82 -1.39 1.08
CA ASP A 47 -6.72 -2.56 1.23
C ASP A 47 -7.19 -2.73 2.69
N GLU A 48 -6.25 -2.76 3.65
CA GLU A 48 -6.55 -2.91 5.08
C GLU A 48 -7.47 -1.79 5.62
N HIS A 49 -7.36 -0.57 5.10
CA HIS A 49 -8.25 0.53 5.47
C HIS A 49 -9.58 0.49 4.71
N SER A 50 -9.56 0.28 3.40
CA SER A 50 -10.75 0.32 2.56
C SER A 50 -11.70 -0.83 2.83
N ASP A 51 -11.19 -2.03 3.13
CA ASP A 51 -12.01 -3.23 3.43
C ASP A 51 -12.86 -3.09 4.69
N ARG A 52 -12.48 -2.17 5.59
CA ARG A 52 -13.19 -1.88 6.85
C ARG A 52 -14.01 -0.60 6.78
N SER A 53 -14.07 0.05 5.62
CA SER A 53 -14.68 1.35 5.43
C SER A 53 -16.02 1.26 4.72
N GLU A 54 -16.93 2.19 5.02
CA GLU A 54 -18.17 2.33 4.27
C GLU A 54 -17.90 2.93 2.87
N PRO A 55 -18.79 2.73 1.88
CA PRO A 55 -18.54 3.18 0.51
C PRO A 55 -18.18 4.67 0.39
N ALA A 56 -18.80 5.54 1.19
CA ALA A 56 -18.50 6.97 1.19
C ALA A 56 -17.08 7.27 1.70
N ASP A 57 -16.61 6.55 2.71
CA ASP A 57 -15.28 6.70 3.28
C ASP A 57 -14.20 6.19 2.33
N VAL A 58 -14.51 5.13 1.56
CA VAL A 58 -13.61 4.64 0.51
C VAL A 58 -13.41 5.71 -0.57
N TRP A 59 -14.47 6.40 -1.01
CA TRP A 59 -14.32 7.49 -1.98
C TRP A 59 -13.47 8.64 -1.44
N ASN A 60 -13.65 9.02 -0.17
CA ASN A 60 -12.80 10.01 0.48
C ASN A 60 -11.31 9.56 0.51
N GLN A 61 -11.05 8.28 0.79
CA GLN A 61 -9.70 7.72 0.73
C GLN A 61 -9.11 7.78 -0.68
N VAL A 62 -9.90 7.45 -1.71
CA VAL A 62 -9.48 7.55 -3.11
C VAL A 62 -9.06 8.97 -3.45
N ASP A 63 -9.85 9.98 -3.07
CA ASP A 63 -9.54 11.37 -3.35
C ASP A 63 -8.22 11.79 -2.69
N ILE A 64 -8.02 11.44 -1.41
CA ILE A 64 -6.77 11.75 -0.67
C ILE A 64 -5.56 11.04 -1.28
N VAL A 65 -5.67 9.73 -1.55
CA VAL A 65 -4.56 8.93 -2.10
C VAL A 65 -4.19 9.43 -3.49
N MET A 66 -5.17 9.69 -4.35
CA MET A 66 -4.92 10.12 -5.72
C MET A 66 -4.40 11.56 -5.78
N ASP A 67 -4.85 12.43 -4.87
CA ASP A 67 -4.29 13.77 -4.72
C ASP A 67 -2.81 13.69 -4.33
N ALA A 68 -2.47 12.93 -3.28
CA ALA A 68 -1.09 12.75 -2.83
C ALA A 68 -0.17 12.17 -3.92
N LEU A 69 -0.68 11.24 -4.74
CA LEU A 69 0.10 10.64 -5.83
C LEU A 69 0.29 11.58 -7.03
N ARG A 70 -0.69 12.43 -7.34
CA ARG A 70 -0.66 13.33 -8.51
C ARG A 70 -0.01 14.67 -8.20
N ASN A 71 -0.11 15.12 -6.96
CA ASN A 71 0.33 16.43 -6.49
C ASN A 71 1.42 16.29 -5.41
N SER A 72 2.31 15.30 -5.55
CA SER A 72 3.29 14.90 -4.52
C SER A 72 4.31 15.97 -4.10
N GLU A 73 4.41 17.08 -4.84
CA GLU A 73 5.29 18.21 -4.50
C GLU A 73 4.59 19.29 -3.66
N THR A 74 3.27 19.18 -3.50
CA THR A 74 2.43 20.09 -2.72
C THR A 74 1.99 19.41 -1.41
N PRO A 75 2.09 20.11 -0.26
CA PRO A 75 1.65 19.59 1.04
C PRO A 75 0.13 19.39 1.15
#